data_AF-A0A0B6YFC9-F1
#
_entry.id   AF-A0A0B6YFC9-F1
#
_cell.length_a   1.000
_cell.length_b   1.000
_cell.length_c   1.000
_cell.angle_alpha   90.00
_cell.angle_beta   90.00
_cell.angle_gamma   90.00
#
_symmetry.space_group_name_H-M   'P 1'
#
loop_
_entity.id
_entity.type
_entity.pdbx_description
1 polymer ?
#
loop_
_entity_poly.entity_id
_entity_poly.type
_entity_poly.pdbx_seq_one_letter_code
_entity_poly.pdbx_strand_id
1 'polypeptide(L)'
;MDDSEVAALVIDSGTATMKAGFAGEKSPRVNFPTVIGRPKSGVIGKNDSYVGEGVQSQRDILIARHPLLDGFIIDWDDMEKIWAHTFYELRVNPEEHPVLLTEHLNNFKYDRE
;
A
#
# COMPACT_ATOMS: atom_id res chain seq x y z
N MET A 1 22.99 -19.60 -17.64
CA MET A 1 21.89 -18.65 -17.37
C MET A 1 22.30 -17.95 -16.10
N ASP A 2 22.43 -16.63 -16.16
CA ASP A 2 22.75 -15.85 -14.96
C ASP A 2 21.50 -15.85 -14.09
N ASP A 3 21.51 -16.66 -13.03
CA ASP A 3 20.52 -16.56 -11.94
C ASP A 3 20.81 -15.24 -11.20
N SER A 4 20.49 -14.12 -11.84
CA SER A 4 20.49 -12.85 -11.14
C SER A 4 19.40 -12.95 -10.07
N GLU A 5 19.82 -13.16 -8.83
CA GLU A 5 18.95 -13.28 -7.68
C GLU A 5 17.95 -12.11 -7.66
N VAL A 6 16.66 -12.40 -7.78
CA VAL A 6 15.64 -11.36 -7.82
C VAL A 6 15.55 -10.74 -6.42
N ALA A 7 15.85 -9.44 -6.34
CA ALA A 7 15.85 -8.73 -5.07
C ALA A 7 14.45 -8.75 -4.44
N ALA A 8 14.39 -9.10 -3.15
CA ALA A 8 13.15 -9.04 -2.39
C ALA A 8 12.64 -7.60 -2.26
N LEU A 9 11.32 -7.44 -2.24
CA LEU A 9 10.66 -6.18 -1.90
C LEU A 9 10.55 -6.07 -0.38
N VAL A 10 10.80 -4.88 0.15
CA VAL A 10 10.57 -4.55 1.56
C VAL A 10 9.44 -3.55 1.62
N ILE A 11 8.34 -3.90 2.29
CA ILE A 11 7.13 -3.07 2.42
C ILE A 11 6.87 -2.77 3.91
N ASP A 12 6.91 -1.50 4.26
CA ASP A 12 6.55 -0.97 5.58
C ASP A 12 5.16 -0.33 5.56
N SER A 13 4.18 -1.03 6.12
CA SER A 13 2.77 -0.63 6.13
C SER A 13 2.42 0.26 7.32
N GLY A 14 2.99 1.47 7.36
CA GLY A 14 2.74 2.42 8.45
C GLY A 14 1.34 3.04 8.40
N THR A 15 0.75 3.33 9.56
CA THR A 15 -0.57 3.98 9.70
C THR A 15 -0.66 5.30 8.94
N ALA A 16 0.40 6.11 8.96
CA ALA A 16 0.44 7.40 8.28
C ALA A 16 1.01 7.32 6.85
N THR A 17 2.02 6.48 6.65
CA THR A 17 2.79 6.43 5.40
C THR A 17 3.12 4.99 5.02
N MET A 18 2.91 4.67 3.75
CA MET A 18 3.39 3.45 3.12
C MET A 18 4.79 3.70 2.58
N LYS A 19 5.74 2.83 2.90
CA LYS A 19 7.09 2.90 2.34
C LYS A 19 7.47 1.56 1.74
N ALA A 20 8.06 1.55 0.56
CA ALA A 20 8.59 0.32 0.00
C ALA A 20 9.80 0.54 -0.91
N GLY A 21 10.58 -0.52 -1.12
CA GLY A 21 11.77 -0.51 -1.97
C GLY A 21 12.35 -1.91 -2.11
N PHE A 22 13.54 -2.00 -2.70
CA PHE A 22 14.22 -3.29 -2.87
C PHE A 22 15.21 -3.52 -1.73
N ALA A 23 15.34 -4.78 -1.30
CA ALA A 23 16.33 -5.18 -0.32
C ALA A 23 17.75 -4.78 -0.79
N GLY A 24 18.56 -4.26 0.13
CA GLY A 24 19.91 -3.77 -0.15
C GLY A 24 19.99 -2.29 -0.55
N GLU A 25 18.86 -1.62 -0.81
CA GLU A 25 18.85 -0.18 -1.06
C GLU A 25 18.93 0.66 0.23
N LYS A 26 19.49 1.87 0.12
CA LYS A 26 19.70 2.77 1.28
C LYS A 26 18.44 3.49 1.75
N SER A 27 17.40 3.56 0.91
CA SER A 27 16.18 4.31 1.15
C SER A 27 15.01 3.70 0.38
N PRO A 28 13.76 3.82 0.87
CA PRO A 28 12.60 3.36 0.11
C PRO A 28 12.51 4.12 -1.23
N ARG A 29 12.08 3.42 -2.28
CA ARG A 29 11.80 4.03 -3.60
C ARG A 29 10.43 4.69 -3.64
N VAL A 30 9.47 4.15 -2.89
CA VAL A 30 8.11 4.69 -2.80
C VAL A 30 7.83 5.10 -1.37
N ASN A 31 7.20 6.27 -1.20
CA ASN A 31 6.77 6.81 0.07
C ASN A 31 5.54 7.68 -0.16
N PHE A 32 4.37 7.24 0.30
CA PHE A 32 3.11 7.96 0.09
C PHE A 32 2.16 7.80 1.30
N PRO A 33 1.17 8.69 1.48
CA PRO A 33 0.23 8.61 2.59
C PRO A 33 -0.59 7.31 2.56
N THR A 34 -0.76 6.63 3.70
CA THR A 34 -1.57 5.41 3.80
C THR A 34 -3.06 5.77 3.89
N VAL A 35 -3.61 6.13 2.74
CA VAL A 35 -4.98 6.61 2.59
C VAL A 35 -5.55 6.13 1.27
N ILE A 36 -6.84 5.81 1.28
CA ILE A 36 -7.61 5.48 0.09
C ILE A 36 -8.85 6.38 0.03
N GLY A 37 -9.17 6.87 -1.16
CA GLY A 37 -10.31 7.73 -1.44
C GLY A 37 -11.31 6.99 -2.30
N ARG A 38 -12.56 6.89 -1.83
CA ARG A 38 -13.67 6.33 -2.63
C ARG A 38 -14.60 7.44 -3.11
N PRO A 39 -15.15 7.39 -4.35
CA PRO A 39 -16.08 8.40 -4.84
C PRO A 39 -17.30 8.58 -3.92
N LYS A 40 -17.71 9.82 -3.70
CA LYS A 40 -18.97 10.14 -3.02
C LYS A 40 -20.15 9.57 -3.80
N SER A 41 -21.23 9.22 -3.09
CA SER A 41 -22.45 8.70 -3.72
C SER A 41 -22.95 9.66 -4.81
N GLY A 42 -23.28 9.12 -5.99
CA GLY A 42 -23.72 9.90 -7.15
C GLY A 42 -22.60 10.53 -7.97
N VAL A 43 -21.34 10.44 -7.55
CA VAL A 43 -20.19 10.86 -8.36
C VAL A 43 -19.67 9.67 -9.16
N ILE A 44 -19.64 9.81 -10.49
CA ILE A 44 -18.98 8.85 -11.38
C ILE A 44 -17.50 9.24 -11.45
N GLY A 45 -16.67 8.55 -10.66
CA GLY A 45 -15.22 8.63 -10.78
C GLY A 45 -14.72 7.86 -12.01
N LYS A 46 -13.54 8.22 -12.53
CA LYS A 46 -12.86 7.42 -13.55
C LYS A 46 -12.44 6.05 -13.00
N ASN A 47 -11.98 6.02 -11.75
CA ASN A 47 -11.64 4.83 -11.00
C ASN A 47 -12.62 4.66 -9.81
N ASP A 48 -12.74 3.42 -9.34
CA ASP A 48 -13.52 3.06 -8.14
C ASP A 48 -12.86 3.53 -6.83
N SER A 49 -11.56 3.78 -6.87
CA SER A 49 -10.75 4.23 -5.74
C SER A 49 -9.47 4.96 -6.20
N TYR A 50 -8.91 5.76 -5.28
CA TYR A 50 -7.64 6.46 -5.45
C TYR A 50 -6.80 6.24 -4.20
N VAL A 51 -5.48 6.09 -4.33
CA VAL A 51 -4.57 5.82 -3.21
C VAL A 51 -3.55 6.95 -3.09
N GLY A 52 -3.10 7.24 -1.86
CA GLY A 52 -2.01 8.17 -1.59
C GLY A 52 -2.33 9.62 -1.97
N GLU A 53 -1.40 10.27 -2.66
CA GLU A 53 -1.50 11.69 -3.09
C GLU A 53 -2.71 11.95 -4.01
N GLY A 54 -3.18 10.93 -4.72
CA GLY A 54 -4.38 11.01 -5.57
C GLY A 54 -5.65 11.34 -4.79
N VAL A 55 -5.70 10.98 -3.49
CA VAL A 55 -6.85 11.27 -2.62
C VAL A 55 -6.94 12.75 -2.28
N GLN A 56 -5.80 13.37 -1.93
CA GLN A 56 -5.74 14.78 -1.56
C GLN A 56 -6.11 15.68 -2.74
N SER A 57 -5.65 15.30 -3.94
CA SER A 57 -5.92 16.03 -5.18
C SER A 57 -7.40 16.06 -5.57
N GLN A 58 -8.23 15.16 -5.02
CA GLN A 58 -9.64 14.98 -5.39
C GLN A 58 -10.58 14.98 -4.16
N ARG A 59 -10.18 15.63 -3.07
CA ARG A 59 -10.93 15.67 -1.79
C ARG A 59 -12.39 16.13 -1.90
N ASP A 60 -12.72 16.93 -2.92
CA ASP A 60 -14.07 17.45 -3.11
C ASP A 60 -15.05 16.35 -3.56
N ILE A 61 -14.54 15.33 -4.24
CA ILE A 61 -15.35 14.24 -4.82
C ILE A 61 -15.10 12.88 -4.17
N LEU A 62 -14.05 12.75 -3.36
CA LEU A 62 -13.69 11.52 -2.65
C LEU A 62 -14.01 11.61 -1.16
N ILE A 63 -14.27 10.45 -0.57
CA ILE A 63 -14.30 10.22 0.88
C ILE A 63 -13.00 9.49 1.22
N ALA A 64 -12.12 10.14 1.99
CA ALA A 64 -10.88 9.55 2.47
C ALA A 64 -11.17 8.51 3.57
N ARG A 65 -10.47 7.39 3.51
CA ARG A 65 -10.50 6.28 4.48
C ARG A 65 -9.08 5.88 4.83
N HIS A 66 -8.90 5.42 6.06
CA HIS A 66 -7.64 4.91 6.58
C HIS A 66 -7.85 3.44 6.96
N PRO A 67 -7.28 2.48 6.22
CA PRO A 67 -7.48 1.06 6.50
C PRO A 67 -6.65 0.55 7.68
N LEU A 68 -5.79 1.40 8.24
CA LEU A 68 -5.03 1.12 9.46
C LEU A 68 -5.50 2.04 10.59
N LEU A 69 -5.79 1.47 11.75
CA LEU A 69 -6.05 2.18 12.99
C LEU A 69 -5.05 1.70 14.04
N ASP A 70 -4.24 2.62 14.56
CA ASP A 70 -3.19 2.32 15.55
C ASP A 70 -2.27 1.15 15.14
N GLY A 71 -2.02 1.01 13.83
CA GLY A 71 -1.17 -0.04 13.24
C GLY A 71 -1.89 -1.35 12.93
N PHE A 72 -3.16 -1.51 13.33
CA PHE A 72 -3.98 -2.68 12.99
C PHE A 72 -4.74 -2.46 11.70
N ILE A 73 -4.78 -3.48 10.83
CA ILE A 73 -5.58 -3.45 9.62
C ILE A 73 -7.05 -3.63 10.02
N ILE A 74 -7.88 -2.65 9.70
CA ILE A 74 -9.31 -2.63 10.02
C ILE A 74 -10.21 -2.77 8.78
N ASP A 75 -9.64 -2.65 7.58
CA ASP A 75 -10.33 -2.85 6.30
C ASP A 75 -9.36 -3.50 5.30
N TRP A 76 -9.50 -4.81 5.13
CA TRP A 76 -8.63 -5.62 4.27
C TRP A 76 -8.82 -5.31 2.78
N ASP A 77 -10.04 -5.01 2.34
CA ASP A 77 -10.33 -4.67 0.94
C ASP A 77 -9.64 -3.37 0.53
N ASP A 78 -9.65 -2.38 1.41
CA ASP A 78 -8.95 -1.12 1.19
C ASP A 78 -7.43 -1.30 1.30
N MET A 79 -6.94 -2.15 2.22
CA MET A 79 -5.52 -2.44 2.36
C MET A 79 -4.94 -3.14 1.11
N GLU A 80 -5.66 -4.10 0.54
CA GLU A 80 -5.28 -4.81 -0.68
C GLU A 80 -5.05 -3.83 -1.85
N LYS A 81 -5.95 -2.84 -2.00
CA LYS A 81 -5.80 -1.79 -3.02
C LYS A 81 -4.58 -0.90 -2.78
N ILE A 82 -4.24 -0.62 -1.52
CA ILE A 82 -3.02 0.13 -1.18
C ILE A 82 -1.77 -0.69 -1.51
N TRP A 83 -1.73 -1.99 -1.22
CA TRP A 83 -0.61 -2.84 -1.62
C TRP A 83 -0.48 -2.97 -3.13
N ALA A 84 -1.60 -3.14 -3.85
CA ALA A 84 -1.61 -3.14 -5.32
C ALA A 84 -1.04 -1.84 -5.89
N HIS A 85 -1.42 -0.68 -5.32
CA HIS A 85 -0.83 0.60 -5.69
C HIS A 85 0.68 0.66 -5.39
N THR A 86 1.13 0.08 -4.28
CA THR A 86 2.55 0.01 -3.90
C THR A 86 3.38 -0.74 -4.95
N PHE A 87 2.91 -1.90 -5.41
CA PHE A 87 3.58 -2.65 -6.48
C PHE A 87 3.58 -1.90 -7.82
N TYR A 88 2.47 -1.22 -8.14
CA TYR A 88 2.38 -0.38 -9.32
C TYR A 88 3.39 0.78 -9.29
N GLU A 89 3.52 1.50 -8.17
CA GLU A 89 4.48 2.60 -8.00
C GLU A 89 5.94 2.10 -8.07
N LEU A 90 6.21 0.90 -7.56
CA LEU A 90 7.52 0.24 -7.69
C LEU A 90 7.82 -0.25 -9.12
N ARG A 91 6.79 -0.32 -9.99
CA ARG A 91 6.86 -0.82 -11.37
C ARG A 91 7.35 -2.27 -11.46
N VAL A 92 6.82 -3.12 -10.60
CA VAL A 92 7.18 -4.55 -10.50
C VAL A 92 5.98 -5.45 -10.70
N ASN A 93 6.23 -6.69 -11.13
CA ASN A 93 5.26 -7.77 -11.02
C ASN A 93 5.45 -8.44 -9.64
N PRO A 94 4.47 -8.38 -8.71
CA PRO A 94 4.62 -8.97 -7.38
C PRO A 94 4.83 -10.49 -7.40
N GLU A 95 4.42 -11.19 -8.46
CA GLU A 95 4.62 -12.65 -8.58
C GLU A 95 6.08 -13.05 -8.85
N GLU A 96 6.92 -12.10 -9.28
CA GLU A 96 8.31 -12.35 -9.63
C GLU A 96 9.28 -12.05 -8.48
N HIS A 97 8.80 -11.45 -7.38
CA HIS A 97 9.64 -10.99 -6.27
C HIS A 97 9.21 -11.60 -4.93
N PRO A 98 10.17 -12.07 -4.11
CA PRO A 98 9.90 -12.30 -2.69
C PRO A 98 9.49 -10.99 -2.00
N VAL A 99 8.57 -11.04 -1.05
CA VAL A 99 8.10 -9.86 -0.30
C VAL A 99 8.35 -10.05 1.19
N LEU A 100 9.02 -9.07 1.80
CA LEU A 100 9.08 -8.88 3.25
C LEU A 100 8.11 -7.76 3.61
N LEU A 101 7.11 -8.09 4.42
CA LEU A 101 6.11 -7.15 4.93
C LEU A 101 6.32 -6.92 6.43
N THR A 102 6.24 -5.67 6.88
CA THR A 102 6.23 -5.35 8.31
C THR A 102 4.83 -5.47 8.89
N GLU A 103 4.75 -5.80 10.18
CA GLU A 103 3.51 -5.82 10.94
C GLU A 103 3.67 -5.03 12.25
N HIS A 104 2.54 -4.65 12.84
CA HIS A 104 2.52 -3.93 14.10
C HIS A 104 2.96 -4.82 15.29
N LEU A 105 3.42 -4.19 16.36
CA LEU A 105 3.74 -4.88 17.61
C LEU A 105 2.47 -5.54 18.19
N ASN A 106 2.59 -6.78 18.66
CA ASN A 106 1.46 -7.55 19.18
C ASN A 106 0.32 -7.76 18.17
N ASN A 107 0.65 -7.84 16.88
CA ASN A 107 -0.33 -8.23 15.87
C ASN A 107 -0.94 -9.60 16.19
N PHE A 108 -2.25 -9.75 15.98
CA PHE A 108 -2.90 -11.03 16.19
C PHE A 108 -2.44 -12.02 15.12
N LYS A 109 -2.28 -13.29 15.50
CA LYS A 109 -1.89 -14.34 14.54
C LYS A 109 -2.87 -14.43 13.37
N TYR A 110 -4.16 -14.25 13.64
CA TYR A 110 -5.20 -14.24 12.60
C TYR A 110 -5.01 -13.13 11.57
N ASP A 111 -4.53 -11.95 11.96
CA ASP A 111 -4.25 -10.86 11.01
C ASP A 111 -2.94 -11.08 10.24
N ARG A 112 -2.09 -12.04 10.67
CA ARG A 112 -0.86 -12.40 9.95
C ARG A 112 -1.08 -13.53 8.94
N GLU A 113 -2.06 -14.40 9.18
CA GLU A 113 -2.36 -15.62 8.40
C GLU A 113 -3.39 -15.37 7.30
#